data_AF-A0A2S9FQF9-F1
#
_entry.id   AF-A0A2S9FQF9-F1
#
_cell.length_a   1.000
_cell.length_b   1.000
_cell.length_c   1.000
_cell.angle_alpha   90.00
_cell.angle_beta   90.00
_cell.angle_gamma   90.00
#
_symmetry.space_group_name_H-M   'P 1'
#
loop_
_entity.id
_entity.type
_entity.pdbx_description
1 polymer ?
#
loop_
_entity_poly.entity_id
_entity_poly.type
_entity_poly.pdbx_seq_one_letter_code
_entity_poly.pdbx_strand_id
1 'polypeptide(L)'
;AGDHGVAAAGVSAYPSEVTAAMVANMATGGAAVNVLAEVAGAGVRVVDIAVDTDEPTSPVIGAHKIRRSSGNIAVEDALTPDEVVQAIDAGRAIADEEVDSGA
;
A
#
# COMPACT_ATOMS: atom_id res chain seq x y z
N ALA A 1 -0.63 -0.02 -0.71
CA ALA A 1 0.84 -0.10 -0.60
C ALA A 1 1.20 -0.95 0.62
N GLY A 2 2.25 -1.75 0.53
CA GLY A 2 2.71 -2.61 1.62
C GLY A 2 4.10 -3.15 1.33
N ASP A 3 4.91 -3.29 2.37
CA ASP A 3 6.26 -3.85 2.26
C ASP A 3 6.26 -5.36 2.48
N HIS A 4 7.34 -6.01 2.03
CA HIS A 4 7.47 -7.45 2.08
C HIS A 4 8.76 -7.85 2.80
N GLY A 5 8.67 -8.69 3.84
CA GLY A 5 9.83 -9.13 4.63
C GLY A 5 10.91 -9.84 3.81
N VAL A 6 10.52 -10.48 2.70
CA VAL A 6 11.47 -11.13 1.77
C VAL A 6 12.44 -10.15 1.11
N ALA A 7 12.14 -8.84 1.07
CA ALA A 7 13.03 -7.82 0.54
C ALA A 7 14.39 -7.79 1.28
N ALA A 8 14.42 -8.13 2.57
CA ALA A 8 15.65 -8.26 3.36
C ALA A 8 16.60 -9.36 2.85
N ALA A 9 16.10 -10.29 2.02
CA ALA A 9 16.91 -11.32 1.37
C ALA A 9 17.61 -10.84 0.08
N GLY A 10 17.55 -9.54 -0.24
CA GLY A 10 18.26 -8.97 -1.40
C GLY A 10 17.64 -9.34 -2.75
N VAL A 11 16.34 -9.64 -2.77
CA VAL A 11 15.60 -10.03 -3.99
C VAL A 11 15.22 -8.85 -4.88
N SER A 12 15.51 -7.62 -4.46
CA SER A 12 15.18 -6.37 -5.15
C SER A 12 16.44 -5.53 -5.41
N ALA A 13 16.47 -4.84 -6.55
CA ALA A 13 17.49 -3.83 -6.85
C ALA A 13 17.28 -2.52 -6.08
N TYR A 14 16.09 -2.33 -5.51
CA TYR A 14 15.70 -1.16 -4.73
C TYR A 14 15.54 -1.53 -3.26
N PRO A 15 15.99 -0.67 -2.33
CA PRO A 15 15.82 -0.91 -0.90
C PRO A 15 14.35 -0.67 -0.49
N SER A 16 13.91 -1.28 0.61
CA SER A 16 12.49 -1.30 1.00
C SER A 16 11.91 0.09 1.31
N GLU A 17 12.73 1.07 1.71
CA GLU A 17 12.26 2.42 2.02
C GLU A 17 11.70 3.15 0.77
N VAL A 18 11.97 2.63 -0.43
CA VAL A 18 11.40 3.14 -1.68
C VAL A 18 9.88 3.03 -1.69
N THR A 19 9.28 2.05 -1.01
CA THR A 19 7.82 1.95 -0.91
C THR A 19 7.22 3.19 -0.26
N ALA A 20 7.75 3.62 0.89
CA ALA A 20 7.28 4.82 1.59
C ALA A 20 7.54 6.08 0.77
N ALA A 21 8.71 6.18 0.13
CA ALA A 21 9.03 7.30 -0.75
C ALA A 21 8.05 7.39 -1.95
N MET A 22 7.66 6.25 -2.52
CA MET A 22 6.72 6.20 -3.64
C MET A 22 5.29 6.51 -3.20
N VAL A 23 4.87 6.08 -2.01
CA VAL A 23 3.57 6.51 -1.43
C VAL A 23 3.51 8.03 -1.32
N ALA A 24 4.55 8.66 -0.78
CA ALA A 24 4.64 10.11 -0.71
C ALA A 24 4.61 10.76 -2.10
N ASN A 25 5.34 10.19 -3.08
CA ASN A 25 5.36 10.69 -4.45
C ASN A 25 4.00 10.58 -5.15
N MET A 26 3.28 9.47 -4.97
CA MET A 26 1.92 9.31 -5.51
C MET A 26 0.93 10.28 -4.86
N ALA A 27 1.06 10.51 -3.54
CA ALA A 27 0.21 11.41 -2.78
C ALA A 27 0.36 12.88 -3.20
N THR A 28 1.54 13.27 -3.71
CA THR A 28 1.80 14.62 -4.23
C THR A 28 1.62 14.74 -5.74
N GLY A 29 1.17 13.68 -6.43
CA GLY A 29 0.92 13.71 -7.87
C GLY A 29 2.16 13.49 -8.75
N GLY A 30 3.31 13.12 -8.17
CA GLY A 30 4.59 13.06 -8.87
C GLY A 30 4.96 11.69 -9.47
N ALA A 31 4.10 10.68 -9.33
CA ALA A 31 4.35 9.34 -9.86
C ALA A 31 3.78 9.15 -11.27
N ALA A 32 4.32 8.18 -12.01
CA ALA A 32 3.84 7.87 -13.36
C ALA A 32 2.35 7.50 -13.39
N VAL A 33 1.82 6.84 -12.34
CA VAL A 33 0.40 6.52 -12.21
C VAL A 33 -0.48 7.78 -12.20
N ASN A 34 -0.01 8.88 -11.62
CA ASN A 34 -0.75 10.14 -11.60
C ASN A 34 -0.90 10.71 -13.01
N VAL A 35 0.19 10.71 -13.80
CA VAL A 35 0.17 11.18 -15.19
C VAL A 35 -0.73 10.31 -16.06
N LEU A 36 -0.65 8.98 -15.90
CA LEU A 36 -1.49 8.05 -16.67
C LEU A 36 -2.98 8.20 -16.30
N ALA A 37 -3.29 8.39 -15.02
CA ALA A 37 -4.65 8.59 -14.55
C ALA A 37 -5.24 9.91 -15.10
N GLU A 38 -4.46 10.99 -15.12
CA GLU A 38 -4.87 12.26 -15.73
C GLU A 38 -5.23 12.07 -17.22
N VAL A 39 -4.38 11.39 -17.99
CA VAL A 39 -4.64 11.09 -19.41
C VAL A 39 -5.90 10.23 -19.59
N ALA A 40 -6.16 9.31 -18.67
CA ALA A 40 -7.32 8.42 -18.70
C ALA A 40 -8.61 9.06 -18.13
N GLY A 41 -8.53 10.24 -17.51
CA GLY A 41 -9.65 10.84 -16.78
C GLY A 41 -10.05 10.06 -15.52
N ALA A 42 -9.10 9.39 -14.87
CA ALA A 42 -9.31 8.58 -13.67
C ALA A 42 -8.76 9.25 -12.40
N GLY A 43 -9.34 8.92 -11.24
CA GLY A 43 -8.81 9.29 -9.93
C GLY A 43 -7.66 8.38 -9.49
N VAL A 44 -6.83 8.86 -8.55
CA VAL A 44 -5.82 8.06 -7.86
C VAL A 44 -5.98 8.24 -6.36
N ARG A 45 -6.34 7.16 -5.66
CA ARG A 45 -6.28 7.07 -4.21
C ARG A 45 -5.11 6.18 -3.78
N VAL A 46 -4.30 6.67 -2.86
CA VAL A 46 -3.19 5.92 -2.26
C VAL A 46 -3.62 5.44 -0.87
N VAL A 47 -3.48 4.14 -0.62
CA VAL A 47 -3.78 3.53 0.67
C VAL A 47 -2.56 2.76 1.17
N ASP A 48 -2.19 2.97 2.42
CA ASP A 48 -1.19 2.18 3.15
C ASP A 48 -1.88 1.04 3.89
N ILE A 49 -1.55 -0.19 3.53
CA ILE A 49 -2.03 -1.42 4.18
C ILE A 49 -0.94 -2.01 5.08
N ALA A 50 0.33 -1.93 4.66
CA ALA A 50 1.43 -2.59 5.36
C ALA A 50 2.83 -1.96 5.12
N VAL A 51 2.93 -0.68 4.80
CA VAL A 51 4.24 -0.01 4.58
C VAL A 51 5.02 -0.01 5.90
N ASP A 52 6.32 -0.33 5.85
CA ASP A 52 7.19 -0.42 7.03
C ASP A 52 7.63 0.97 7.53
N THR A 53 6.66 1.72 8.04
CA THR A 53 6.88 3.00 8.73
C THR A 53 6.12 3.01 10.04
N ASP A 54 6.69 3.67 11.05
CA ASP A 54 6.02 3.91 12.34
C ASP A 54 4.74 4.72 12.13
N GLU A 55 4.84 5.81 11.36
CA GLU A 55 3.73 6.71 11.05
C GLU A 55 3.43 6.70 9.55
N PRO A 56 2.14 6.73 9.16
CA PRO A 56 1.76 6.84 7.75
C PRO A 56 2.03 8.26 7.22
N THR A 57 2.10 8.40 5.89
CA THR A 57 2.29 9.70 5.22
C THR A 57 1.20 10.73 5.59
N SER A 58 -0.03 10.26 5.84
CA SER A 58 -1.10 11.05 6.44
C SER A 58 -2.11 10.14 7.14
N PRO A 59 -2.93 10.66 8.07
CA PRO A 59 -3.99 9.87 8.71
C PRO A 59 -4.95 9.22 7.71
N VAL A 60 -5.24 9.89 6.60
CA VAL A 60 -6.15 9.37 5.56
C VAL A 60 -5.51 8.21 4.79
N ILE A 61 -4.23 8.33 4.42
CA ILE A 61 -3.51 7.26 3.70
C ILE A 61 -3.35 6.02 4.59
N GLY A 62 -3.11 6.23 5.89
CA GLY A 62 -2.93 5.16 6.87
C GLY A 62 -4.22 4.60 7.48
N ALA A 63 -5.40 5.04 7.05
CA ALA A 63 -6.66 4.69 7.69
C ALA A 63 -6.97 3.17 7.71
N HIS A 64 -6.38 2.41 6.77
CA HIS A 64 -6.56 0.96 6.65
C HIS A 64 -5.26 0.18 6.90
N LYS A 65 -4.29 0.76 7.61
CA LYS A 65 -3.03 0.08 7.90
C LYS A 65 -3.25 -1.06 8.88
N ILE A 66 -2.87 -2.27 8.49
CA ILE A 66 -3.07 -3.50 9.27
C ILE A 66 -1.80 -3.85 10.06
N ARG A 67 -0.63 -3.62 9.46
CA ARG A 67 0.66 -3.97 10.04
C ARG A 67 1.82 -3.19 9.41
N ARG A 68 3.05 -3.59 9.73
CA ARG A 68 4.30 -3.10 9.11
C ARG A 68 5.06 -4.24 8.48
N SER A 69 5.18 -4.22 7.15
CA SER A 69 5.76 -5.26 6.29
C SER A 69 5.13 -6.64 6.47
N SER A 70 5.20 -7.52 5.47
CA SER A 70 4.90 -8.95 5.68
C SER A 70 6.04 -9.68 6.39
N GLY A 71 5.78 -10.90 6.87
CA GLY A 71 6.84 -11.87 7.19
C GLY A 71 7.68 -12.24 5.96
N ASN A 72 8.86 -12.82 6.19
CA ASN A 72 9.71 -13.30 5.09
C ASN A 72 9.19 -14.64 4.55
N ILE A 73 8.48 -14.60 3.43
CA ILE A 73 7.85 -15.78 2.80
C ILE A 73 8.83 -16.92 2.47
N ALA A 74 10.13 -16.66 2.43
CA ALA A 74 11.13 -17.70 2.21
C ALA A 74 11.31 -18.65 3.42
N VAL A 75 10.89 -18.23 4.63
CA VAL A 75 11.19 -18.94 5.89
C VAL A 75 10.00 -19.02 6.87
N GLU A 76 8.96 -18.23 6.65
CA GLU A 76 7.76 -18.19 7.49
C GLU A 76 6.53 -17.78 6.67
N ASP A 77 5.34 -17.93 7.24
CA ASP A 77 4.12 -17.39 6.63
C ASP A 77 4.20 -15.86 6.58
N ALA A 78 3.91 -15.29 5.41
CA ALA A 78 3.99 -13.83 5.21
C ALA A 78 2.95 -13.06 6.04
N LEU A 79 1.80 -13.68 6.31
CA LEU A 79 0.67 -13.12 7.05
C LEU A 79 0.00 -14.20 7.88
N THR A 80 -0.62 -13.82 8.99
CA THR A 80 -1.55 -14.70 9.70
C THR A 80 -2.89 -14.79 8.95
N PRO A 81 -3.70 -15.86 9.16
CA PRO A 81 -5.03 -15.93 8.56
C PRO A 81 -5.92 -14.72 8.85
N ASP A 82 -5.83 -14.15 10.07
CA ASP A 82 -6.62 -12.98 10.46
C ASP A 82 -6.16 -11.72 9.70
N GLU A 83 -4.86 -11.53 9.50
CA GLU A 83 -4.33 -10.41 8.70
C GLU A 83 -4.75 -10.53 7.22
N VAL A 84 -4.86 -11.74 6.69
CA VAL A 84 -5.38 -11.97 5.33
C VAL A 84 -6.84 -11.53 5.23
N VAL A 85 -7.68 -11.95 6.17
CA VAL A 85 -9.09 -11.55 6.20
C VAL A 85 -9.22 -10.04 6.33
N GLN A 86 -8.49 -9.42 7.25
CA GLN A 86 -8.48 -7.97 7.42
C GLN A 86 -8.06 -7.23 6.14
N ALA A 87 -7.05 -7.72 5.42
CA ALA A 87 -6.58 -7.09 4.18
C ALA A 87 -7.63 -7.19 3.05
N ILE A 88 -8.31 -8.32 2.94
CA ILE A 88 -9.40 -8.51 1.97
C ILE A 88 -10.59 -7.61 2.31
N ASP A 89 -10.98 -7.56 3.58
CA ASP A 89 -12.12 -6.74 4.03
C ASP A 89 -11.81 -5.24 3.91
N ALA A 90 -10.57 -4.81 4.18
CA ALA A 90 -10.13 -3.44 3.90
C ALA A 90 -10.25 -3.12 2.40
N GLY A 91 -9.80 -4.02 1.52
CA GLY A 91 -9.94 -3.86 0.07
C GLY A 91 -11.39 -3.73 -0.39
N ARG A 92 -12.31 -4.52 0.20
CA ARG A 92 -13.75 -4.41 -0.07
C ARG A 92 -14.29 -3.05 0.36
N ALA A 93 -14.03 -2.64 1.59
CA ALA A 93 -14.49 -1.36 2.12
C ALA A 93 -14.00 -0.18 1.29
N ILE A 94 -12.71 -0.18 0.89
CA ILE A 94 -12.14 0.87 0.04
C ILE A 94 -12.84 0.90 -1.33
N ALA A 95 -13.09 -0.25 -1.94
CA ALA A 95 -13.79 -0.30 -3.23
C ALA A 95 -15.22 0.22 -3.13
N ASP A 96 -15.94 -0.15 -2.06
CA ASP A 96 -17.30 0.36 -1.80
C ASP A 96 -17.29 1.88 -1.59
N GLU A 97 -16.32 2.41 -0.83
CA GLU A 97 -16.14 3.87 -0.64
C GLU A 97 -15.92 4.62 -1.96
N GLU A 98 -15.10 4.07 -2.87
CA GLU A 98 -14.87 4.70 -4.19
C GLU A 98 -16.16 4.72 -5.02
N VAL A 99 -16.92 3.62 -5.05
CA VAL A 99 -18.21 3.53 -5.75
C VAL A 99 -19.21 4.54 -5.17
N ASP A 100 -19.32 4.60 -3.84
CA ASP A 100 -20.21 5.54 -3.15
C ASP A 100 -19.81 7.00 -3.40
N SER A 101 -18.53 7.27 -3.67
CA SER A 101 -18.02 8.60 -4.03
C SER A 101 -18.19 8.97 -5.52
N GLY A 102 -18.66 8.03 -6.34
CA GLY A 102 -18.98 8.26 -7.76
C GLY A 102 -17.89 7.87 -8.76
N ALA A 103 -17.02 6.92 -8.40
CA ALA A 103 -16.07 6.29 -9.33
C ALA A 103 -16.76 5.49 -10.45
#